data_AF-A0A938JED5-F1
#
_entry.id   AF-A0A938JED5-F1
#
_cell.length_a   1.000
_cell.length_b   1.000
_cell.length_c   1.000
_cell.angle_alpha   90.00
_cell.angle_beta   90.00
_cell.angle_gamma   90.00
#
_symmetry.space_group_name_H-M   'P 1'
#
loop_
_entity.id
_entity.type
_entity.pdbx_description
1 polymer ?
#
loop_
_entity_poly.entity_id
_entity_poly.type
_entity_poly.pdbx_seq_one_letter_code
_entity_poly.pdbx_strand_id
1 'polypeptide(L)'
;MNNLQEIVYKESYKSTQDSVINDFYLPCLSSSIKYDRAVGYFSSGIFNLIHVALSEFYNNGGKIRIICSPELTNADFEAVSQGIETDLSITEKSLENDLKDFDEVFGQNVPSSLLKAFIEKGFVEIRFAVPTSGEGIYHSELRPRQFFSICRRSAR
;
A
#
# COMPACT_ATOMS: atom_id res chain seq x y z
N MET A 1 -19.96 -0.14 9.38
CA MET A 1 -18.70 -0.60 8.74
C MET A 1 -18.98 -1.89 7.98
N ASN A 2 -19.17 -1.79 6.66
CA ASN A 2 -19.59 -2.90 5.80
C ASN A 2 -18.56 -4.02 5.79
N ASN A 3 -19.00 -5.27 5.83
CA ASN A 3 -18.10 -6.42 5.71
C ASN A 3 -17.45 -6.42 4.31
N LEU A 4 -16.18 -6.82 4.20
CA LEU A 4 -15.51 -6.94 2.89
C LEU A 4 -16.29 -7.84 1.91
N GLN A 5 -17.05 -8.81 2.44
CA GLN A 5 -17.90 -9.72 1.67
C GLN A 5 -19.19 -9.07 1.11
N GLU A 6 -19.61 -7.95 1.67
CA GLU A 6 -20.84 -7.24 1.26
C GLU A 6 -20.55 -6.19 0.19
N ILE A 7 -19.28 -5.90 -0.09
CA ILE A 7 -18.86 -4.94 -1.12
C ILE A 7 -18.83 -5.66 -2.47
N VAL A 8 -19.55 -5.11 -3.45
CA VAL A 8 -19.58 -5.63 -4.82
C VAL A 8 -18.41 -5.06 -5.61
N TYR A 9 -17.38 -5.89 -5.85
CA TYR A 9 -16.21 -5.54 -6.65
C TYR A 9 -16.36 -5.99 -8.12
N LYS A 10 -15.77 -5.24 -9.05
CA LYS A 10 -15.67 -5.64 -10.47
C LYS A 10 -14.61 -6.72 -10.68
N GLU A 11 -14.76 -7.49 -11.76
CA GLU A 11 -13.80 -8.52 -12.17
C GLU A 11 -12.42 -7.98 -12.55
N SER A 12 -12.39 -6.77 -13.06
CA SER A 12 -11.17 -6.04 -13.38
C SER A 12 -11.50 -4.56 -13.36
N TYR A 13 -10.53 -3.74 -12.99
CA TYR A 13 -10.64 -2.30 -13.02
C TYR A 13 -9.68 -1.74 -14.07
N LYS A 14 -10.18 -0.84 -14.93
CA LYS A 14 -9.37 -0.11 -15.92
C LYS A 14 -9.34 1.35 -15.54
N SER A 15 -8.14 1.91 -15.35
CA SER A 15 -7.96 3.31 -14.97
C SER A 15 -8.59 4.32 -15.94
N THR A 16 -8.82 3.92 -17.20
CA THR A 16 -9.46 4.76 -18.23
C THR A 16 -10.98 4.78 -18.16
N GLN A 17 -11.61 3.85 -17.43
CA GLN A 17 -13.07 3.66 -17.43
C GLN A 17 -13.66 3.68 -16.01
N ASP A 18 -12.87 3.29 -15.02
CA ASP A 18 -13.31 3.09 -13.64
C ASP A 18 -12.65 4.10 -12.70
N SER A 19 -13.40 4.51 -11.68
CA SER A 19 -12.81 5.24 -10.57
C SER A 19 -12.19 4.24 -9.60
N VAL A 20 -11.00 3.71 -9.92
CA VAL A 20 -10.33 2.69 -9.09
C VAL A 20 -10.20 3.12 -7.62
N ILE A 21 -10.09 4.43 -7.38
CA ILE A 21 -10.05 5.00 -6.03
C ILE A 21 -11.38 4.75 -5.30
N ASN A 22 -12.50 5.20 -5.88
CA ASN A 22 -13.81 5.14 -5.24
C ASN A 22 -14.42 3.73 -5.29
N ASP A 23 -14.20 3.01 -6.38
CA ASP A 23 -14.83 1.73 -6.66
C ASP A 23 -14.05 0.55 -6.06
N PHE A 24 -12.82 0.77 -5.62
CA PHE A 24 -11.95 -0.28 -5.07
C PHE A 24 -11.19 0.15 -3.80
N TYR A 25 -10.29 1.14 -3.88
CA TYR A 25 -9.39 1.43 -2.75
C TYR A 25 -10.14 1.90 -1.51
N LEU A 26 -11.04 2.88 -1.66
CA LEU A 26 -11.80 3.44 -0.55
C LEU A 26 -12.61 2.34 0.18
N PRO A 27 -13.48 1.55 -0.48
CA PRO A 27 -14.26 0.53 0.21
C PRO A 27 -13.40 -0.61 0.79
N CYS A 28 -12.29 -0.99 0.15
CA CYS A 28 -11.39 -2.05 0.66
C CYS A 28 -10.62 -1.60 1.90
N LEU A 29 -10.02 -0.42 1.86
CA LEU A 29 -9.19 0.11 2.95
C LEU A 29 -10.03 0.50 4.17
N SER A 30 -11.16 1.19 4.00
CA SER A 30 -12.05 1.53 5.12
C SER A 30 -12.68 0.31 5.80
N SER A 31 -12.61 -0.87 5.19
CA SER A 31 -13.20 -2.12 5.70
C SER A 31 -12.16 -3.16 6.13
N SER A 32 -10.86 -2.85 6.12
CA SER A 32 -9.77 -3.79 6.43
C SER A 32 -8.69 -3.17 7.33
N ILE A 33 -7.78 -4.01 7.85
CA ILE A 33 -6.57 -3.56 8.56
C ILE A 33 -5.29 -4.22 8.01
N LYS A 34 -5.42 -5.04 6.97
CA LYS A 34 -4.30 -5.64 6.25
C LYS A 34 -4.57 -5.57 4.77
N TYR A 35 -3.60 -5.11 4.00
CA TYR A 35 -3.67 -4.99 2.55
C TYR A 35 -2.40 -5.57 1.91
N ASP A 36 -2.50 -6.79 1.38
CA ASP A 36 -1.42 -7.48 0.68
C ASP A 36 -1.58 -7.30 -0.83
N ARG A 37 -0.71 -6.60 -1.54
CA ARG A 37 -0.85 -6.38 -2.99
C ARG A 37 0.31 -6.99 -3.77
N ALA A 38 0.01 -7.86 -4.73
CA ALA A 38 0.98 -8.28 -5.74
C ALA A 38 0.76 -7.43 -7.01
N VAL A 39 1.81 -6.80 -7.53
CA VAL A 39 1.79 -5.97 -8.75
C VAL A 39 3.03 -6.22 -9.56
N GLY A 40 3.00 -6.00 -10.87
CA GLY A 40 4.24 -5.96 -11.65
C GLY A 40 5.02 -4.70 -11.40
N TYR A 41 4.40 -3.58 -11.74
CA TYR A 41 4.99 -2.26 -11.53
C TYR A 41 4.39 -1.58 -10.30
N PHE A 42 5.26 -1.02 -9.46
CA PHE A 42 4.87 -0.22 -8.30
C PHE A 42 5.40 1.20 -8.43
N SER A 43 4.57 2.17 -8.04
CA SER A 43 4.96 3.57 -7.88
C SER A 43 4.31 4.14 -6.63
N SER A 44 5.08 4.89 -5.84
CA SER A 44 4.61 5.56 -4.63
C SER A 44 3.53 6.61 -4.90
N GLY A 45 3.39 7.09 -6.14
CA GLY A 45 2.35 8.05 -6.54
C GLY A 45 0.92 7.58 -6.22
N ILE A 46 0.71 6.26 -6.07
CA ILE A 46 -0.58 5.72 -5.65
C ILE A 46 -1.01 6.24 -4.27
N PHE A 47 -0.08 6.50 -3.35
CA PHE A 47 -0.42 6.94 -2.00
C PHE A 47 -1.08 8.31 -1.99
N ASN A 48 -0.65 9.23 -2.86
CA ASN A 48 -1.29 10.55 -3.00
C ASN A 48 -2.72 10.42 -3.55
N LEU A 49 -2.95 9.44 -4.45
CA LEU A 49 -4.28 9.21 -5.02
C LEU A 49 -5.27 8.64 -3.99
N ILE A 50 -4.79 7.87 -3.01
CA ILE A 50 -5.63 7.18 -2.02
C ILE A 50 -5.49 7.75 -0.61
N HIS A 51 -4.89 8.93 -0.45
CA HIS A 51 -4.51 9.49 0.86
C HIS A 51 -5.65 9.51 1.88
N VAL A 52 -6.88 9.88 1.46
CA VAL A 52 -8.06 9.89 2.34
C VAL A 52 -8.34 8.50 2.92
N ALA A 53 -8.40 7.48 2.07
CA ALA A 53 -8.64 6.10 2.48
C ALA A 53 -7.47 5.54 3.30
N LEU A 54 -6.26 5.96 2.97
CA LEU A 54 -5.02 5.51 3.59
C LEU A 54 -4.84 6.07 5.00
N SER A 55 -5.26 7.33 5.23
CA SER A 55 -5.26 7.98 6.54
C SER A 55 -6.17 7.24 7.52
N GLU A 56 -7.41 6.94 7.10
CA GLU A 56 -8.32 6.14 7.91
C GLU A 56 -7.76 4.72 8.17
N PHE A 57 -7.22 4.08 7.14
CA PHE A 57 -6.61 2.74 7.26
C PHE A 57 -5.44 2.71 8.24
N TYR A 58 -4.55 3.71 8.18
CA TYR A 58 -3.43 3.85 9.10
C TYR A 58 -3.91 4.04 10.54
N ASN A 59 -4.87 4.94 10.77
CA ASN A 59 -5.44 5.21 12.09
C ASN A 59 -6.15 3.99 12.70
N ASN A 60 -6.66 3.09 11.85
CA ASN A 60 -7.24 1.82 12.27
C ASN A 60 -6.19 0.72 12.58
N GLY A 61 -4.90 1.06 12.60
CA GLY A 61 -3.80 0.11 12.80
C GLY A 61 -3.51 -0.74 11.56
N GLY A 62 -3.87 -0.22 10.37
CA GLY A 62 -3.71 -0.91 9.10
C GLY A 62 -2.24 -1.18 8.76
N LYS A 63 -1.99 -2.27 8.01
CA LYS A 63 -0.67 -2.60 7.47
C LYS A 63 -0.76 -2.97 5.99
N ILE A 64 0.17 -2.48 5.19
CA ILE A 64 0.28 -2.74 3.75
C ILE A 64 1.50 -3.60 3.49
N ARG A 65 1.37 -4.62 2.64
CA ARG A 65 2.49 -5.36 2.08
C ARG A 65 2.38 -5.38 0.58
N ILE A 66 3.45 -5.01 -0.13
CA ILE A 66 3.48 -4.96 -1.58
C ILE A 66 4.55 -5.93 -2.08
N ILE A 67 4.18 -6.83 -2.97
CA ILE A 67 5.08 -7.71 -3.69
C ILE A 67 5.16 -7.20 -5.12
N CYS A 68 6.33 -6.74 -5.57
CA CYS A 68 6.51 -6.17 -6.90
C CYS A 68 7.78 -6.64 -7.60
N SER A 69 7.87 -6.39 -8.91
CA SER A 69 9.15 -6.52 -9.61
C SER A 69 10.16 -5.46 -9.12
N PRO A 70 11.46 -5.67 -9.30
CA PRO A 70 12.51 -4.71 -8.90
C PRO A 70 12.49 -3.41 -9.74
N GLU A 71 11.64 -3.34 -10.76
CA GLU A 71 11.46 -2.17 -11.62
C GLU A 71 10.72 -1.07 -10.87
N LEU A 72 11.50 -0.18 -10.25
CA LEU A 72 11.04 1.03 -9.57
C LEU A 72 11.60 2.27 -10.26
N THR A 73 10.99 3.42 -9.99
CA THR A 73 11.65 4.70 -10.30
C THR A 73 12.89 4.86 -9.40
N ASN A 74 13.90 5.61 -9.83
CA ASN A 74 15.10 5.86 -9.00
C ASN A 74 14.72 6.43 -7.63
N ALA A 75 13.76 7.36 -7.59
CA ALA A 75 13.28 7.96 -6.35
C ALA A 75 12.60 6.94 -5.42
N ASP A 76 11.79 6.03 -5.97
CA ASP A 76 11.15 4.97 -5.19
C ASP A 76 12.17 3.93 -4.73
N PHE A 77 13.16 3.58 -5.56
CA PHE A 77 14.23 2.65 -5.21
C PHE A 77 15.07 3.17 -4.03
N GLU A 78 15.45 4.45 -4.06
CA GLU A 78 16.17 5.11 -2.97
C GLU A 78 15.33 5.14 -1.69
N ALA A 79 14.05 5.48 -1.79
CA ALA A 79 13.13 5.50 -0.65
C ALA A 79 12.98 4.12 0.00
N VAL A 80 12.87 3.06 -0.81
CA VAL A 80 12.80 1.68 -0.30
C VAL A 80 14.10 1.28 0.38
N SER A 81 15.24 1.53 -0.26
CA SER A 81 16.56 1.17 0.27
C SER A 81 16.80 1.83 1.63
N GLN A 82 16.58 3.15 1.72
CA GLN A 82 16.78 3.90 2.96
C GLN A 82 15.77 3.52 4.06
N GLY A 83 14.52 3.26 3.68
CA GLY A 83 13.49 2.86 4.63
C GLY A 83 13.77 1.50 5.27
N ILE A 84 14.30 0.53 4.49
CA ILE A 84 14.65 -0.81 4.98
C ILE A 84 15.89 -0.78 5.89
N GLU A 85 16.86 0.09 5.60
CA GLU A 85 18.08 0.23 6.41
C GLU A 85 17.82 0.82 7.81
N THR A 86 16.62 1.37 8.05
CA THR A 86 16.24 1.98 9.33
C THR A 86 15.85 0.92 10.36
N ASP A 87 16.45 1.00 11.56
CA ASP A 87 16.16 0.08 12.66
C ASP A 87 14.72 0.28 13.18
N LEU A 88 13.83 -0.67 12.84
CA LEU A 88 12.42 -0.66 13.20
C LEU A 88 12.17 -0.68 14.72
N SER A 89 13.14 -1.14 15.52
CA SER A 89 13.01 -1.17 16.99
C SER A 89 13.03 0.23 17.62
N ILE A 90 13.55 1.23 16.89
CA ILE A 90 13.59 2.64 17.31
C ILE A 90 12.29 3.35 16.93
N THR A 91 11.62 2.95 15.84
CA THR A 91 10.46 3.66 15.27
C THR A 91 9.11 3.26 15.85
N GLU A 92 8.95 2.07 16.45
CA GLU A 92 7.70 1.67 17.13
C GLU A 92 7.28 2.66 18.24
N LYS A 93 8.25 3.27 18.94
CA LYS A 93 7.99 4.31 19.97
C LYS A 93 7.58 5.67 19.41
N SER A 94 7.83 5.95 18.12
CA SER A 94 7.45 7.21 17.47
C SER A 94 6.03 7.17 16.89
N LEU A 95 5.53 5.96 16.61
CA LEU A 95 4.25 5.74 15.92
C LEU A 95 3.05 6.38 16.65
N GLU A 96 3.07 6.41 17.98
CA GLU A 96 1.99 7.00 18.81
C GLU A 96 2.01 8.54 18.82
N ASN A 97 3.16 9.18 18.58
CA ASN A 97 3.29 10.64 18.56
C ASN A 97 3.12 11.24 17.15
N ASP A 98 3.43 10.47 16.10
CA ASP A 98 3.34 10.93 14.70
C ASP A 98 1.91 10.91 14.13
N LEU A 99 0.92 10.51 14.94
CA LEU A 99 -0.50 10.44 14.58
C LEU A 99 -1.14 11.80 14.26
N LYS A 100 -0.46 12.92 14.56
CA LYS A 100 -1.09 14.24 14.44
C LYS A 100 -1.03 14.88 13.06
N ASP A 101 -0.20 14.39 12.13
CA ASP A 101 0.06 15.12 10.88
C ASP A 101 0.04 14.24 9.63
N PHE A 102 -0.82 13.21 9.57
CA PHE A 102 -0.95 12.39 8.35
C PHE A 102 -1.33 13.24 7.13
N ASP A 103 -2.24 14.21 7.29
CA ASP A 103 -2.65 15.12 6.20
C ASP A 103 -1.56 16.17 5.86
N GLU A 104 -0.78 16.66 6.83
CA GLU A 104 0.37 17.54 6.56
C GLU A 104 1.49 16.78 5.82
N VAL A 105 1.68 15.51 6.19
CA VAL A 105 2.62 14.60 5.54
C VAL A 105 2.25 14.40 4.06
N PHE A 106 0.97 14.27 3.70
CA PHE A 106 0.57 14.19 2.28
C PHE A 106 0.61 15.53 1.52
N GLY A 107 0.31 16.65 2.19
CA GLY A 107 0.15 17.94 1.53
C GLY A 107 1.44 18.57 0.98
N GLN A 108 2.61 18.17 1.47
CA GLN A 108 3.89 18.82 1.15
C GLN A 108 5.01 17.86 0.69
N ASN A 109 4.81 16.54 0.81
CA ASN A 109 5.89 15.59 0.52
C ASN A 109 5.82 15.01 -0.90
N VAL A 110 7.00 14.75 -1.45
CA VAL A 110 7.17 13.97 -2.67
C VAL A 110 6.73 12.52 -2.39
N PRO A 111 6.01 11.83 -3.31
CA PRO A 111 5.53 10.46 -3.10
C PRO A 111 6.58 9.47 -2.58
N SER A 112 7.82 9.56 -3.05
CA SER A 112 8.90 8.70 -2.59
C SER A 112 9.30 8.96 -1.13
N SER A 113 9.26 10.22 -0.67
CA SER A 113 9.48 10.56 0.74
C SER A 113 8.42 9.97 1.65
N LEU A 114 7.16 9.96 1.20
CA LEU A 114 6.06 9.28 1.90
C LEU A 114 6.29 7.78 1.99
N LEU A 115 6.69 7.15 0.87
CA LEU A 115 7.01 5.73 0.84
C LEU A 115 8.10 5.38 1.86
N LYS A 116 9.19 6.15 1.90
CA LYS A 116 10.27 5.97 2.88
C LYS A 116 9.73 6.01 4.30
N ALA A 117 9.00 7.07 4.67
CA ALA A 117 8.44 7.23 6.01
C ALA A 117 7.49 6.09 6.38
N PHE A 118 6.71 5.59 5.43
CA PHE A 118 5.82 4.45 5.66
C PHE A 118 6.56 3.13 5.88
N ILE A 119 7.70 2.92 5.22
CA ILE A 119 8.55 1.75 5.46
C ILE A 119 9.22 1.85 6.83
N GLU A 120 9.78 3.01 7.19
CA GLU A 120 10.44 3.25 8.48
C GLU A 120 9.48 3.05 9.66
N LYS A 121 8.20 3.41 9.49
CA LYS A 121 7.13 3.20 10.48
C LYS A 121 6.56 1.77 10.47
N GLY A 122 7.06 0.90 9.59
CA GLY A 122 6.54 -0.44 9.35
C GLY A 122 5.07 -0.45 8.91
N PHE A 123 4.56 0.65 8.35
CA PHE A 123 3.21 0.73 7.80
C PHE A 123 3.13 0.04 6.43
N VAL A 124 4.17 0.19 5.62
CA VAL A 124 4.32 -0.44 4.31
C VAL A 124 5.51 -1.38 4.34
N GLU A 125 5.32 -2.63 3.96
CA GLU A 125 6.38 -3.60 3.67
C GLU A 125 6.49 -3.78 2.15
N ILE A 126 7.69 -3.63 1.57
CA ILE A 126 7.94 -3.93 0.15
C ILE A 126 8.81 -5.18 0.03
N ARG A 127 8.38 -6.10 -0.82
CA ARG A 127 9.10 -7.33 -1.18
C ARG A 127 9.27 -7.42 -2.68
N PHE A 128 10.46 -7.81 -3.11
CA PHE A 128 10.75 -7.99 -4.53
C PHE A 128 10.58 -9.44 -4.95
N ALA A 129 9.79 -9.67 -6.00
CA ALA A 129 9.71 -10.95 -6.68
C ALA A 129 10.85 -11.02 -7.72
N VAL A 130 11.91 -11.76 -7.39
CA VAL A 130 13.05 -11.98 -8.29
C VAL A 130 12.89 -13.37 -8.94
N PRO A 131 12.80 -13.47 -10.28
CA PRO A 131 12.72 -14.75 -10.96
C PRO A 131 14.02 -15.55 -10.76
N THR A 132 13.89 -16.83 -10.39
CA THR A 132 15.02 -17.72 -10.13
C THR A 132 15.66 -18.28 -11.41
N SER A 133 15.03 -18.11 -12.58
CA SER A 133 15.55 -18.49 -13.90
C SER A 133 14.82 -17.74 -15.02
N GLY A 134 15.56 -17.00 -15.85
CA GLY A 134 15.06 -16.20 -16.98
C GLY A 134 14.88 -14.69 -16.68
N GLU A 135 14.92 -13.85 -17.72
CA GLU A 135 14.48 -12.45 -17.66
C GLU A 135 12.95 -12.40 -17.82
N GLY A 136 12.24 -11.92 -16.81
CA GLY A 136 10.79 -11.81 -16.86
C GLY A 136 10.24 -10.89 -15.78
N ILE A 137 9.34 -9.99 -16.17
CA ILE A 137 8.60 -9.11 -15.26
C ILE A 137 7.45 -9.91 -14.64
N TYR A 138 7.22 -9.73 -13.35
CA TYR A 138 6.06 -10.32 -12.67
C TYR A 138 4.79 -9.63 -13.16
N HIS A 139 4.01 -10.21 -14.07
CA HIS A 139 2.76 -9.59 -14.53
C HIS A 139 1.58 -10.12 -13.70
N SER A 140 1.00 -9.25 -12.85
CA SER A 140 -0.21 -9.58 -12.10
C SER A 140 -1.34 -8.60 -12.43
N GLU A 141 -2.45 -9.16 -12.90
CA GLU A 141 -3.71 -8.42 -13.10
C GLU A 141 -4.57 -8.52 -11.85
N LEU A 142 -5.21 -7.42 -11.46
CA LEU A 142 -6.09 -7.36 -10.29
C LEU A 142 -7.41 -8.10 -10.58
N ARG A 143 -7.66 -9.23 -9.89
CA ARG A 143 -8.89 -10.04 -10.02
C ARG A 143 -9.63 -10.22 -8.67
N PRO A 144 -10.98 -10.35 -8.65
CA PRO A 144 -11.80 -10.46 -7.44
C PRO A 144 -11.39 -11.51 -6.43
N ARG A 145 -10.99 -12.69 -6.92
CA ARG A 145 -10.56 -13.80 -6.06
C ARG A 145 -9.27 -13.48 -5.30
N GLN A 146 -8.48 -12.54 -5.78
CA GLN A 146 -7.31 -12.06 -5.05
C GLN A 146 -7.72 -11.03 -3.98
N PHE A 147 -8.77 -10.22 -4.16
CA PHE A 147 -9.12 -9.15 -3.20
C PHE A 147 -9.40 -9.64 -1.77
N PHE A 148 -10.04 -10.80 -1.58
CA PHE A 148 -10.24 -11.38 -0.24
C PHE A 148 -8.96 -11.95 0.38
N SER A 149 -8.00 -12.35 -0.46
CA SER A 149 -6.67 -12.74 0.02
C SER A 149 -5.82 -11.51 0.37
N ILE A 150 -6.08 -10.40 -0.33
CA ILE A 150 -5.38 -9.11 -0.27
C ILE A 150 -5.84 -8.28 0.94
N CYS A 151 -7.13 -7.97 1.06
CA CYS A 151 -7.69 -7.20 2.19
C CYS A 151 -8.20 -8.14 3.29
N ARG A 152 -7.73 -8.00 4.54
CA ARG A 152 -8.22 -8.78 5.69
C ARG A 152 -8.63 -7.89 6.86
N ARG A 153 -9.69 -8.28 7.56
CA ARG A 153 -10.05 -7.72 8.87
C ARG A 153 -9.23 -8.41 9.97
N SER A 154 -9.00 -7.69 11.07
CA SER A 154 -8.54 -8.32 12.30
C SER A 154 -9.65 -9.27 12.76
N ALA A 155 -9.28 -10.48 13.17
CA ALA A 155 -10.17 -11.27 14.01
C ALA A 155 -10.34 -10.47 15.31
N ARG A 156 -11.50 -9.82 15.49
CA ARG A 156 -11.98 -9.50 16.83
C ARG A 156 -12.69 -10.72 17.36
#